data_AF-A0A6P6DWH5-F1
#
_entry.id   AF-A0A6P6DWH5-F1
#
_cell.length_a   1.000
_cell.length_b   1.000
_cell.length_c   1.000
_cell.angle_alpha   90.00
_cell.angle_beta   90.00
_cell.angle_gamma   90.00
#
_symmetry.space_group_name_H-M   'P 1'
#
loop_
_entity.id
_entity.type
_entity.pdbx_description
1 polymer ?
#
loop_
_entity_poly.entity_id
_entity_poly.type
_entity_poly.pdbx_seq_one_letter_code
_entity_poly.pdbx_strand_id
1 'polypeptide(L)'
;MVHTSCKPLEVMRHLVGRVALAVYICGLNAGISPRPCIFPFIYADAYHYNCISIHSDFAWCSFDVNFQGRWRYCTAADPPKCTFPFYFKGQEFHSCTKKGYVLDRSWCSLTDDYGKDKKWKQCSPLNT
;
A
#
# COMPACT_ATOMS: atom_id res chain seq x y z
N MET A 1 -13.99 -10.35 -9.13
CA MET A 1 -15.20 -10.25 -9.95
C MET A 1 -14.89 -9.29 -11.09
N VAL A 2 -15.02 -9.74 -12.34
CA VAL A 2 -14.85 -8.89 -13.53
C VAL A 2 -16.19 -8.23 -13.78
N HIS A 3 -16.26 -6.89 -13.83
CA HIS A 3 -17.48 -6.17 -14.19
C HIS A 3 -17.30 -5.54 -15.57
N THR A 4 -18.04 -6.07 -16.55
CA THR A 4 -18.13 -5.49 -17.90
C THR A 4 -19.00 -4.25 -17.83
N SER A 5 -18.47 -3.08 -18.22
CA SER A 5 -19.24 -1.83 -18.30
C SER A 5 -19.42 -1.44 -19.76
N CYS A 6 -20.67 -1.40 -20.22
CA CYS A 6 -21.02 -0.98 -21.58
C CYS A 6 -21.70 0.39 -21.55
N LYS A 7 -21.28 1.30 -22.43
CA LYS A 7 -21.90 2.62 -22.62
C LYS A 7 -22.34 2.80 -24.06
N PRO A 8 -23.50 3.43 -24.33
CA PRO A 8 -23.93 3.72 -25.69
C PRO A 8 -23.00 4.75 -26.33
N LEU A 9 -22.60 4.49 -27.57
CA LEU A 9 -21.82 5.38 -28.41
C LEU A 9 -22.78 6.38 -29.07
N GLU A 10 -22.63 7.67 -28.75
CA GLU A 10 -23.44 8.70 -29.38
C GLU A 10 -22.90 8.97 -30.79
N VAL A 11 -23.40 8.23 -31.79
CA VAL A 11 -23.12 8.47 -33.20
C VAL A 11 -23.90 9.72 -33.63
N MET A 12 -23.17 10.78 -34.00
CA MET A 12 -23.74 12.06 -34.47
C MET A 12 -24.80 11.79 -35.55
N ARG A 13 -26.07 12.04 -35.20
CA ARG A 13 -27.24 11.77 -36.03
C ARG A 13 -27.22 12.65 -37.29
N HIS A 14 -26.79 12.11 -38.43
CA HIS A 14 -27.15 12.70 -39.73
C HIS A 14 -28.46 12.09 -40.22
N LEU A 15 -29.42 12.98 -40.47
CA LEU A 15 -30.84 12.75 -40.71
C LEU A 15 -31.12 11.90 -41.95
N VAL A 16 -31.28 10.57 -41.83
CA VAL A 16 -32.15 9.80 -42.73
C VAL A 16 -32.74 8.59 -42.00
N GLY A 17 -34.05 8.57 -41.80
CA GLY A 17 -34.82 7.41 -41.33
C GLY A 17 -34.79 7.18 -39.81
N ARG A 18 -35.97 6.99 -39.19
CA ARG A 18 -36.15 6.84 -37.73
C ARG A 18 -35.72 5.45 -37.23
N VAL A 19 -34.44 5.09 -37.39
CA VAL A 19 -33.87 3.92 -36.72
C VAL A 19 -32.61 4.35 -35.98
N ALA A 20 -32.73 4.50 -34.66
CA ALA A 20 -31.58 4.77 -33.80
C ALA A 20 -30.88 3.43 -33.49
N LEU A 21 -29.83 3.10 -34.23
CA LEU A 21 -28.95 1.99 -33.86
C LEU A 21 -28.11 2.40 -32.66
N ALA A 22 -28.42 1.85 -31.49
CA ALA A 22 -27.59 2.04 -30.30
C ALA A 22 -26.39 1.09 -30.36
N VAL A 23 -25.23 1.61 -30.74
CA VAL A 23 -23.96 0.87 -30.68
C VAL A 23 -23.42 1.02 -29.27
N TYR A 24 -23.18 -0.07 -28.54
CA TYR A 24 -22.59 0.00 -27.20
C TYR A 24 -21.10 -0.37 -27.27
N ILE A 25 -20.24 0.47 -26.70
CA ILE A 25 -18.84 0.10 -26.46
C ILE A 25 -18.76 -0.49 -25.05
N CYS A 26 -18.23 -1.71 -24.97
CA CYS A 26 -17.98 -2.39 -23.70
C CYS A 26 -16.49 -2.33 -23.38
N GLY A 27 -16.16 -1.67 -22.27
CA GLY A 27 -14.81 -1.66 -21.72
C GLY A 27 -14.67 -2.71 -20.62
N LEU A 28 -13.53 -3.40 -20.59
CA LEU A 28 -13.08 -4.08 -19.38
C LEU A 28 -12.61 -3.00 -18.40
N ASN A 29 -13.46 -2.63 -17.44
CA ASN A 29 -12.97 -1.95 -16.26
C ASN A 29 -12.20 -2.99 -15.45
N ALA A 30 -10.92 -3.14 -15.76
CA ALA A 30 -9.99 -3.72 -14.80
C ALA A 30 -9.98 -2.75 -13.62
N GLY A 31 -10.80 -3.03 -12.61
CA GLY A 31 -10.56 -2.53 -11.26
C GLY A 31 -9.25 -3.13 -10.79
N ILE A 32 -8.13 -2.66 -11.35
CA ILE A 32 -6.79 -2.87 -10.84
C ILE A 32 -6.77 -2.04 -9.57
N SER A 33 -7.41 -2.53 -8.50
CA SER A 33 -6.98 -2.15 -7.16
C SER A 33 -5.53 -2.62 -7.11
N PRO A 34 -4.54 -1.70 -7.11
CA PRO A 34 -3.15 -2.11 -7.06
C PRO A 34 -3.01 -2.91 -5.78
N ARG A 35 -2.68 -4.21 -5.88
CA ARG A 35 -2.49 -5.02 -4.67
C ARG A 35 -1.42 -4.31 -3.82
N PRO A 36 -1.78 -3.81 -2.63
CA PRO A 36 -0.82 -3.06 -1.83
C PRO A 36 0.26 -4.02 -1.32
N CYS A 37 1.43 -3.48 -0.99
CA CYS A 37 2.40 -4.21 -0.20
C CYS A 37 1.74 -4.71 1.09
N ILE A 38 1.96 -5.97 1.45
CA ILE A 38 1.58 -6.51 2.76
C ILE A 38 2.78 -6.38 3.69
N PHE A 39 2.56 -5.75 4.84
CA PHE A 39 3.52 -5.71 5.94
C PHE A 39 2.84 -6.20 7.23
N PRO A 40 3.52 -7.04 8.03
CA PRO A 40 4.76 -7.72 7.68
C PRO A 40 4.54 -8.83 6.64
N PHE A 41 5.57 -9.12 5.83
CA PHE A 41 5.62 -10.32 4.99
C PHE A 41 6.85 -11.17 5.34
N ILE A 42 6.75 -12.47 5.11
CA ILE A 42 7.77 -13.47 5.42
C ILE A 42 8.53 -13.80 4.14
N TYR A 43 9.84 -13.59 4.17
CA TYR A 43 10.77 -13.94 3.09
C TYR A 43 12.12 -14.34 3.68
N ALA A 44 12.68 -15.45 3.18
CA ALA A 44 13.91 -16.05 3.72
C ALA A 44 13.83 -16.26 5.25
N ASP A 45 12.73 -16.87 5.70
CA ASP A 45 12.44 -17.18 7.11
C ASP A 45 12.46 -15.99 8.09
N ALA A 46 12.30 -14.76 7.56
CA ALA A 46 12.27 -13.54 8.36
C ALA A 46 11.04 -12.67 8.05
N TYR A 47 10.52 -11.99 9.09
CA TYR A 47 9.47 -10.99 8.97
C TYR A 47 10.05 -9.63 8.54
N HIS A 48 9.48 -9.07 7.48
CA HIS A 48 9.87 -7.77 6.91
C HIS A 48 8.71 -6.78 7.02
N TYR A 49 8.95 -5.67 7.72
CA TYR A 49 7.94 -4.65 8.04
C TYR A 49 8.00 -3.43 7.10
N ASN A 50 8.91 -3.46 6.14
CA ASN A 50 9.17 -2.42 5.15
C ASN A 50 9.65 -3.07 3.85
N CYS A 51 9.74 -2.27 2.79
CA CYS A 51 10.35 -2.71 1.55
C CYS A 51 11.80 -3.13 1.77
N ILE A 52 12.22 -4.24 1.17
CA ILE A 52 13.56 -4.82 1.33
C ILE A 52 14.30 -4.82 0.00
N SER A 53 15.63 -4.81 0.05
CA SER A 53 16.50 -4.94 -1.13
C SER A 53 17.25 -6.28 -1.16
N ILE A 54 16.74 -7.29 -0.44
CA ILE A 54 17.38 -8.60 -0.41
C ILE A 54 17.31 -9.18 -1.84
N HIS A 55 18.47 -9.56 -2.38
CA HIS A 55 18.65 -10.07 -3.75
C HIS A 55 18.09 -9.16 -4.86
N SER A 56 18.11 -7.84 -4.67
CA SER A 56 17.64 -6.87 -5.68
C SER A 56 18.32 -5.51 -5.49
N ASP A 57 18.66 -4.85 -6.60
CA ASP A 57 19.17 -3.47 -6.57
C ASP A 57 18.08 -2.46 -6.14
N PHE A 58 16.81 -2.82 -6.29
CA PHE A 58 15.66 -1.98 -5.96
C PHE A 58 14.86 -2.57 -4.80
N ALA A 59 14.34 -1.69 -3.93
CA ALA A 59 13.50 -2.10 -2.82
C ALA A 59 12.16 -2.67 -3.32
N TRP A 60 11.73 -3.79 -2.76
CA TRP A 60 10.53 -4.52 -3.15
C TRP A 60 9.72 -4.99 -1.95
N CYS A 61 8.47 -5.37 -2.20
CA CYS A 61 7.56 -5.91 -1.19
C CYS A 61 6.75 -7.08 -1.76
N SER A 62 6.22 -7.94 -0.88
CA SER A 62 5.28 -8.98 -1.27
C SER A 62 3.82 -8.52 -1.20
N PHE A 63 2.97 -9.18 -1.99
CA PHE A 63 1.50 -9.08 -1.87
C PHE A 63 0.90 -10.12 -0.92
N ASP A 64 1.73 -10.97 -0.33
CA ASP A 64 1.33 -12.09 0.50
C ASP A 64 2.06 -12.03 1.84
N VAL A 65 1.39 -12.47 2.92
CA VAL A 65 2.05 -12.62 4.23
C VAL A 65 3.19 -13.65 4.12
N ASN A 66 2.98 -14.75 3.42
CA ASN A 66 4.02 -15.74 3.16
C ASN A 66 4.43 -15.63 1.69
N PHE A 67 5.70 -15.36 1.40
CA PHE A 67 6.14 -15.10 0.03
C PHE A 67 5.85 -16.29 -0.91
N GLN A 68 5.03 -16.04 -1.93
CA GLN A 68 4.65 -17.02 -2.98
C GLN A 68 5.14 -16.59 -4.38
N GLY A 69 6.15 -15.72 -4.46
CA GLY A 69 6.65 -15.20 -5.73
C GLY A 69 5.88 -14.02 -6.31
N ARG A 70 4.85 -13.50 -5.61
CA ARG A 70 4.15 -12.27 -5.99
C ARG A 70 4.73 -11.07 -5.26
N TRP A 71 5.30 -10.15 -6.04
CA TRP A 71 5.98 -8.97 -5.53
C TRP A 71 5.95 -7.83 -6.54
N ARG A 72 6.36 -6.65 -6.10
CA ARG A 72 6.71 -5.52 -6.97
C ARG A 72 7.75 -4.63 -6.32
N TYR A 73 8.38 -3.79 -7.13
CA TYR A 73 9.19 -2.70 -6.61
C TYR A 73 8.31 -1.69 -5.85
N CYS A 74 8.87 -1.20 -4.76
CA CYS A 74 8.25 -0.19 -3.95
C CYS A 74 8.38 1.20 -4.59
N THR A 75 7.41 2.03 -4.27
CA THR A 75 7.34 3.44 -4.68
C THR A 75 7.23 4.32 -3.44
N ALA A 76 7.18 5.63 -3.63
CA ALA A 76 6.90 6.57 -2.54
C ALA A 76 5.52 6.33 -1.87
N ALA A 77 4.61 5.60 -2.54
CA ALA A 77 3.30 5.23 -2.00
C ALA A 77 3.33 3.98 -1.09
N ASP A 78 4.50 3.38 -0.87
CA ASP A 78 4.67 2.17 -0.06
C ASP A 78 5.45 2.38 1.25
N PRO A 79 5.19 3.46 2.01
CA PRO A 79 5.86 3.60 3.29
C PRO A 79 5.39 2.50 4.25
N PRO A 80 6.27 1.96 5.09
CA PRO A 80 5.84 1.15 6.21
C PRO A 80 4.87 1.95 7.08
N LYS A 81 3.85 1.31 7.64
CA LYS A 81 2.83 1.98 8.47
C LYS A 81 3.19 1.89 9.94
N CYS A 82 2.92 2.96 10.67
CA CYS A 82 2.99 2.92 12.13
C CYS A 82 1.91 1.98 12.66
N THR A 83 2.23 1.26 13.73
CA THR A 83 1.25 0.53 14.53
C THR A 83 0.89 1.40 15.71
N PHE A 84 -0.40 1.70 15.87
CA PHE A 84 -0.94 2.46 16.99
C PHE A 84 -2.08 1.68 17.66
N PRO A 85 -2.13 1.64 19.00
CA PRO A 85 -1.06 2.06 19.90
C PRO A 85 0.19 1.18 19.80
N PHE A 86 1.34 1.70 20.23
CA PHE A 86 2.54 0.90 20.46
C PHE A 86 3.16 1.17 21.82
N TYR A 87 3.84 0.16 22.37
CA TYR A 87 4.49 0.20 23.67
C TYR A 87 5.99 0.48 23.55
N PHE A 88 6.50 1.43 24.34
CA PHE A 88 7.91 1.77 24.43
C PHE A 88 8.29 2.23 25.83
N LYS A 89 9.29 1.56 26.46
CA LYS A 89 9.85 1.92 27.77
C LYS A 89 8.78 2.19 28.85
N GLY A 90 7.85 1.26 29.04
CA GLY A 90 6.86 1.41 30.10
C GLY A 90 5.58 2.16 29.69
N GLN A 91 5.52 2.72 28.48
CA GLN A 91 4.48 3.67 28.09
C GLN A 91 3.87 3.33 26.73
N GLU A 92 2.56 3.53 26.62
CA GLU A 92 1.80 3.42 25.37
C GLU A 92 1.80 4.75 24.60
N PHE A 93 1.94 4.67 23.27
CA PHE A 93 1.94 5.81 22.36
C PHE A 93 0.88 5.63 21.27
N HIS A 94 0.04 6.64 21.11
CA HIS A 94 -1.04 6.69 20.10
C HIS A 94 -0.69 7.60 18.90
N SER A 95 0.51 8.19 18.91
CA SER A 95 1.04 9.04 17.86
C SER A 95 2.57 8.96 17.82
N CYS A 96 3.18 9.57 16.80
CA CYS A 96 4.63 9.62 16.71
C CYS A 96 5.23 10.33 17.93
N THR A 97 6.27 9.74 18.50
CA THR A 97 6.94 10.27 19.70
C THR A 97 8.37 10.70 19.37
N LYS A 98 8.88 11.70 20.09
CA LYS A 98 10.31 12.07 20.06
C LYS A 98 11.09 11.39 21.18
N LYS A 99 10.41 10.69 22.09
CA LYS A 99 11.02 10.07 23.28
C LYS A 99 12.10 9.09 22.85
N GLY A 100 13.29 9.23 23.43
CA GLY A 100 14.41 8.31 23.20
C GLY A 100 15.12 8.44 21.86
N TYR A 101 14.81 9.46 21.03
CA TYR A 101 15.50 9.71 19.77
C TYR A 101 16.29 11.03 19.84
N VAL A 102 17.52 11.03 19.33
CA VAL A 102 18.40 12.21 19.31
C VAL A 102 18.05 13.07 18.08
N LEU A 103 18.22 14.39 18.17
CA LEU A 103 17.97 15.37 17.07
C LEU A 103 16.50 15.71 16.80
N ASP A 104 15.61 15.63 17.80
CA ASP A 104 14.21 16.12 17.73
C ASP A 104 13.33 15.46 16.64
N ARG A 105 13.78 14.35 16.05
CA ARG A 105 13.01 13.59 15.05
C ARG A 105 11.97 12.71 15.73
N SER A 106 10.73 12.78 15.27
CA SER A 106 9.66 11.90 15.74
C SER A 106 9.71 10.55 15.02
N TRP A 107 9.26 9.51 15.72
CA TRP A 107 9.27 8.12 15.25
C TRP A 107 8.03 7.38 15.75
N CYS A 108 7.73 6.25 15.12
CA CYS A 108 6.69 5.32 15.55
C CYS A 108 7.16 3.87 15.40
N SER A 109 6.58 2.97 16.21
CA SER A 109 6.81 1.54 16.05
C SER A 109 6.09 0.99 14.82
N LEU A 110 6.66 -0.06 14.22
CA LEU A 110 5.98 -0.87 13.20
C LEU A 110 5.27 -2.09 13.81
N THR A 111 5.39 -2.29 15.13
CA THR A 111 4.72 -3.35 15.90
C THR A 111 4.05 -2.75 17.15
N ASP A 112 3.23 -3.55 17.81
CA ASP A 112 2.57 -3.21 19.07
C ASP A 112 3.56 -3.12 20.24
N ASP A 113 4.63 -3.93 20.27
CA ASP A 113 5.69 -3.87 21.28
C ASP A 113 7.06 -3.57 20.67
N TYR A 114 7.45 -2.28 20.69
CA TYR A 114 8.78 -1.88 20.24
C TYR A 114 9.89 -2.47 21.11
N GLY A 115 9.66 -2.64 22.41
CA GLY A 115 10.68 -3.16 23.33
C GLY A 115 11.14 -4.55 22.93
N LYS A 116 10.19 -5.38 22.49
CA LYS A 116 10.42 -6.72 21.97
C LYS A 116 10.98 -6.72 20.54
N ASP A 117 10.30 -6.04 19.61
CA ASP A 117 10.58 -6.24 18.17
C ASP A 117 11.59 -5.23 17.60
N LYS A 118 11.71 -4.06 18.24
CA LYS A 118 12.61 -2.96 17.86
C LYS A 118 12.45 -2.51 16.40
N LYS A 119 11.25 -2.66 15.84
CA LYS A 119 10.90 -2.23 14.48
C LYS A 119 10.27 -0.85 14.53
N TRP A 120 10.79 0.10 13.75
CA TRP A 120 10.34 1.48 13.78
C TRP A 120 10.59 2.18 12.45
N LYS A 121 9.97 3.34 12.27
CA LYS A 121 10.32 4.29 11.22
C LYS A 121 10.34 5.72 11.76
N GLN A 122 11.10 6.58 11.08
CA GLN A 122 10.98 8.01 11.28
C GLN A 122 9.62 8.49 10.75
N CYS A 123 8.93 9.34 11.49
CA CYS A 123 7.72 9.98 11.01
C CYS A 123 8.08 11.20 10.14
N SER A 124 7.30 11.42 9.08
CA SER A 124 7.41 12.63 8.28
C SER A 124 6.91 13.83 9.10
N PRO A 125 7.55 15.01 9.01
CA PRO A 125 7.10 16.22 9.71
C PRO A 125 5.67 16.66 9.36
N LEU A 126 5.13 16.17 8.23
CA LEU A 126 3.86 16.58 7.64
C LEU A 126 2.63 15.82 8.15
N ASN A 127 2.79 14.77 8.96
CA ASN A 127 1.67 14.02 9.56
C ASN A 127 1.82 14.04 11.09
N THR A 128 1.51 15.20 11.67
CA THR A 128 1.32 15.37 13.13
C THR A 128 -0.13 15.10 13.50
#